data_AF-A0A5C5WWY6-F1
#
_entry.id   AF-A0A5C5WWY6-F1
#
_cell.length_a   1.000
_cell.length_b   1.000
_cell.length_c   1.000
_cell.angle_alpha   90.00
_cell.angle_beta   90.00
_cell.angle_gamma   90.00
#
_symmetry.space_group_name_H-M   'P 1'
#
loop_
_entity.id
_entity.type
_entity.pdbx_description
1 polymer ?
#
loop_
_entity_poly.entity_id
_entity_poly.type
_entity_poly.pdbx_seq_one_letter_code
_entity_poly.pdbx_strand_id
1 'polypeptide(L)'
;MPLRGQAIIAGSEVFVGFRVGGEMSLYWDQDPVFQFNSQFQLRRAYVDGRRYAAQNGQICLIKRATDNSHENTSHCGTILRQLEEICLAVIARCDPVTQWQVVGETEQDFCKRVRSACETIARSPTVAGQPSLR
;
A
#
# COMPACT_ATOMS: atom_id res chain seq x y z
N MET A 1 -1.26 19.88 -4.03
CA MET A 1 -2.14 19.41 -2.94
C MET A 1 -1.95 17.92 -2.75
N PRO A 2 -2.02 17.37 -1.52
CA PRO A 2 -2.08 15.92 -1.34
C PRO A 2 -3.40 15.40 -1.90
N LEU A 3 -3.32 14.40 -2.78
CA LEU A 3 -4.48 13.73 -3.34
C LEU A 3 -4.82 12.55 -2.44
N ARG A 4 -6.06 12.43 -1.98
CA ARG A 4 -6.48 11.30 -1.14
C ARG A 4 -7.96 10.98 -1.33
N GLY A 5 -8.30 9.73 -1.07
CA GLY A 5 -9.69 9.28 -0.98
C GLY A 5 -9.87 8.30 0.17
N GLN A 6 -11.08 8.29 0.69
CA GLN A 6 -11.53 7.42 1.78
C GLN A 6 -12.83 6.71 1.40
N ALA A 7 -12.96 5.43 1.71
CA ALA A 7 -14.19 4.66 1.54
C ALA A 7 -14.30 3.57 2.61
N ILE A 8 -15.50 3.08 2.87
CA ILE A 8 -15.69 1.86 3.67
C ILE A 8 -15.63 0.67 2.73
N ILE A 9 -14.77 -0.33 2.92
CA ILE A 9 -14.73 -1.55 2.09
C ILE A 9 -14.84 -2.77 3.00
N ALA A 10 -15.83 -3.63 2.76
CA ALA A 10 -16.12 -4.80 3.61
C ALA A 10 -16.24 -4.47 5.12
N GLY A 11 -16.71 -3.27 5.46
CA GLY A 11 -16.84 -2.81 6.85
C GLY A 11 -15.58 -2.16 7.43
N SER A 12 -14.46 -2.17 6.71
CA SER A 12 -13.21 -1.51 7.11
C SER A 12 -13.08 -0.13 6.49
N GLU A 13 -12.48 0.80 7.22
CA GLU A 13 -12.18 2.13 6.70
C GLU A 13 -10.90 2.11 5.85
N VAL A 14 -11.00 2.43 4.57
CA VAL A 14 -9.89 2.36 3.62
C VAL A 14 -9.50 3.74 3.15
N PHE A 15 -8.22 4.09 3.28
CA PHE A 15 -7.65 5.32 2.76
C PHE A 15 -6.62 5.03 1.68
N VAL A 16 -6.71 5.76 0.58
CA VAL A 16 -5.69 5.76 -0.46
C VAL A 16 -5.21 7.19 -0.69
N GLY A 17 -3.89 7.39 -0.64
CA GLY A 17 -3.27 8.70 -0.84
C GLY A 17 -2.17 8.65 -1.89
N PHE A 18 -2.08 9.73 -2.67
CA PHE A 18 -1.00 9.98 -3.62
C PHE A 18 -0.27 11.26 -3.23
N ARG A 19 1.06 11.20 -3.22
CA ARG A 19 1.93 12.35 -3.10
C ARG A 19 2.15 13.00 -4.46
N VAL A 20 2.61 14.25 -4.44
CA VAL A 20 2.96 15.00 -5.66
C VAL A 20 4.03 14.26 -6.49
N GLY A 21 4.94 13.53 -5.85
CA GLY A 21 5.96 12.71 -6.50
C GLY A 21 5.43 11.41 -7.11
N GLY A 22 4.14 11.09 -6.94
CA GLY A 22 3.52 9.86 -7.43
C GLY A 22 3.54 8.70 -6.44
N GLU A 23 4.17 8.85 -5.27
CA GLU A 23 4.14 7.78 -4.26
C GLU A 23 2.73 7.56 -3.72
N MET A 24 2.36 6.29 -3.61
CA MET A 24 1.06 5.87 -3.12
C MET A 24 1.17 5.36 -1.67
N SER A 25 0.10 5.52 -0.90
CA SER A 25 -0.09 4.83 0.38
C SER A 25 -1.51 4.28 0.45
N LEU A 26 -1.65 3.08 1.00
CA LEU A 26 -2.91 2.39 1.21
C LEU A 26 -3.01 2.00 2.68
N TYR A 27 -4.07 2.45 3.35
CA TYR A 27 -4.40 2.09 4.71
C TYR A 27 -5.69 1.29 4.69
N TRP A 28 -5.67 0.12 5.31
CA TRP A 28 -6.85 -0.70 5.52
C TRP A 28 -7.11 -0.75 7.02
N ASP A 29 -8.06 0.07 7.48
CA ASP A 29 -8.28 0.38 8.89
C ASP A 29 -6.95 0.82 9.55
N GLN A 30 -6.60 0.26 10.71
CA GLN A 30 -5.31 0.49 11.36
C GLN A 30 -4.20 -0.44 10.86
N ASP A 31 -4.56 -1.60 10.31
CA ASP A 31 -3.66 -2.67 9.88
C ASP A 31 -4.39 -3.57 8.86
N PRO A 32 -3.87 -3.77 7.63
CA PRO A 32 -2.52 -3.40 7.16
C PRO A 32 -2.37 -2.01 6.54
N VAL A 33 -1.12 -1.55 6.47
CA VAL A 33 -0.70 -0.33 5.76
C VAL A 33 0.40 -0.64 4.75
N PHE A 34 0.26 -0.16 3.52
CA PHE A 34 1.26 -0.32 2.45
C PHE A 34 1.70 1.03 1.90
N GLN A 35 3.00 1.19 1.68
CA GLN A 35 3.59 2.40 1.12
C GLN A 35 4.49 2.07 -0.06
N PHE A 36 4.32 2.82 -1.15
CA PHE A 36 4.97 2.58 -2.43
C PHE A 36 5.88 3.74 -2.83
N ASN A 37 6.83 3.51 -3.76
CA ASN A 37 7.39 4.63 -4.54
C ASN A 37 6.46 5.04 -5.69
N SER A 38 6.92 6.00 -6.48
CA SER A 38 6.27 6.46 -7.71
C SER A 38 6.25 5.43 -8.83
N GLN A 39 6.99 4.33 -8.70
CA GLN A 39 6.94 3.16 -9.59
C GLN A 39 6.04 2.04 -9.05
N PHE A 40 5.23 2.31 -8.01
CA PHE A 40 4.35 1.34 -7.36
C PHE A 40 5.06 0.10 -6.78
N GLN A 41 6.35 0.22 -6.48
CA GLN A 41 7.10 -0.81 -5.77
C GLN A 41 6.92 -0.63 -4.27
N LEU A 42 6.63 -1.73 -3.57
CA LEU A 42 6.44 -1.72 -2.12
C LEU A 42 7.74 -1.30 -1.42
N ARG A 43 7.66 -0.29 -0.56
CA ARG A 43 8.79 0.25 0.21
C ARG A 43 8.69 -0.03 1.70
N ARG A 44 7.47 0.02 2.24
CA ARG A 44 7.19 -0.24 3.65
C ARG A 44 5.83 -0.87 3.78
N ALA A 45 5.71 -1.77 4.75
CA ALA A 45 4.43 -2.34 5.14
C ALA A 45 4.31 -2.33 6.66
N TYR A 46 3.10 -2.18 7.17
CA TYR A 46 2.74 -2.50 8.54
C TYR A 46 1.67 -3.57 8.46
N VAL A 47 1.99 -4.76 8.95
CA VAL A 47 1.12 -5.95 8.86
C VAL A 47 1.25 -6.74 10.15
N ASP A 48 0.14 -7.12 10.76
CA ASP A 48 0.07 -7.91 12.00
C ASP A 48 0.89 -7.29 13.14
N GLY A 49 0.76 -5.98 13.34
CA GLY A 49 1.49 -5.25 14.38
C GLY A 49 2.99 -5.07 14.11
N ARG A 50 3.49 -5.52 12.95
CA ARG A 50 4.92 -5.54 12.60
C ARG A 50 5.24 -4.55 11.48
N ARG A 51 6.38 -3.88 11.59
CA ARG A 51 6.88 -2.95 10.56
C ARG A 51 7.87 -3.63 9.66
N TYR A 52 7.68 -3.50 8.36
CA TYR A 52 8.56 -4.03 7.34
C TYR A 52 9.08 -2.90 6.44
N ALA A 53 10.31 -3.04 5.94
CA ALA A 53 10.89 -2.16 4.94
C ALA A 53 11.54 -2.96 3.83
N ALA A 54 11.52 -2.37 2.64
CA ALA A 54 12.21 -2.89 1.48
C ALA A 54 13.73 -2.80 1.67
N GLN A 55 14.42 -3.91 1.42
CA GLN A 55 15.86 -4.03 1.42
C GLN A 55 16.25 -5.03 0.33
N ASN A 56 17.06 -4.60 -0.64
CA ASN A 56 17.56 -5.44 -1.73
C ASN A 56 16.46 -6.19 -2.50
N GLY A 57 15.30 -5.55 -2.73
CA GLY A 57 14.18 -6.15 -3.46
C GLY A 57 13.37 -7.18 -2.65
N GLN A 58 13.56 -7.22 -1.33
CA GLN A 58 12.78 -8.04 -0.40
C GLN A 58 12.18 -7.17 0.70
N ILE A 59 11.06 -7.59 1.27
CA ILE A 59 10.47 -6.91 2.42
C ILE A 59 10.97 -7.57 3.71
N CYS A 60 11.68 -6.81 4.53
CA CYS A 60 12.35 -7.29 5.73
C CYS A 60 11.72 -6.68 6.99
N LEU A 61 11.61 -7.46 8.05
CA LEU A 61 11.10 -7.00 9.35
C LEU A 61 12.08 -5.98 9.96
N ILE A 62 11.58 -4.82 10.38
CA ILE A 62 12.35 -3.80 11.09
C ILE A 62 12.23 -4.08 12.59
N LYS A 63 13.24 -4.73 13.20
CA LYS A 63 13.34 -4.83 14.66
C LYS A 63 13.89 -3.51 15.23
N ARG A 64 13.37 -3.08 16.38
CA ARG A 64 13.90 -1.93 17.13
C ARG A 64 15.23 -2.39 17.76
N ALA A 65 16.26 -1.54 17.72
CA ALA A 65 17.65 -1.86 18.08
C ALA A 65 17.92 -2.32 19.54
N THR A 66 16.88 -2.64 20.32
CA THR A 66 17.00 -3.18 21.68
C THR A 66 16.95 -4.72 21.72
N ASP A 67 16.55 -5.40 20.64
CA ASP A 67 16.58 -6.86 20.56
C ASP A 67 17.68 -7.36 19.62
N ASN A 68 18.75 -7.91 20.20
CA ASN A 68 19.90 -8.52 19.52
C ASN A 68 19.58 -9.84 18.77
N SER A 69 18.31 -10.11 18.43
CA SER A 69 17.91 -11.32 17.71
C SER A 69 17.75 -11.04 16.21
N HIS A 70 18.78 -11.35 15.43
CA HIS A 70 18.70 -11.39 13.96
C HIS A 70 17.83 -12.57 13.51
N GLU A 71 16.51 -12.41 13.48
CA GLU A 71 15.64 -13.31 12.71
C GLU A 71 15.39 -12.68 11.35
N ASN A 72 16.14 -13.14 10.36
CA ASN A 72 15.86 -12.89 8.95
C ASN A 72 14.73 -13.83 8.47
N THR A 73 13.54 -13.67 9.02
CA THR A 73 12.37 -14.36 8.46
C THR A 73 11.76 -13.48 7.38
N SER A 74 11.97 -13.84 6.12
CA SER A 74 11.33 -13.20 4.97
C SER A 74 9.83 -13.51 4.99
N HIS A 75 9.01 -12.49 5.25
CA HIS A 75 7.53 -12.59 5.22
C HIS A 75 6.96 -12.16 3.86
N CYS A 76 7.80 -12.15 2.81
CA CYS A 76 7.47 -11.53 1.53
C CYS A 76 6.23 -12.14 0.87
N GLY A 77 6.12 -13.47 0.83
CA GLY A 77 4.99 -14.14 0.17
C GLY A 77 3.63 -13.78 0.77
N THR A 78 3.50 -13.80 2.10
CA THR A 78 2.23 -13.51 2.78
C THR A 78 1.83 -12.04 2.63
N ILE A 79 2.79 -11.12 2.78
CA ILE A 79 2.56 -9.67 2.65
C ILE A 79 2.12 -9.32 1.23
N LEU A 80 2.77 -9.88 0.21
CA LEU A 80 2.42 -9.61 -1.18
C LEU A 80 1.06 -10.19 -1.56
N ARG A 81 0.71 -11.37 -1.04
CA ARG A 81 -0.61 -11.97 -1.24
C ARG A 81 -1.72 -11.12 -0.61
N GLN A 82 -1.54 -10.68 0.64
CA GLN A 82 -2.52 -9.82 1.31
C GLN A 82 -2.66 -8.47 0.58
N LEU A 83 -1.55 -7.92 0.08
CA LEU A 83 -1.57 -6.73 -0.76
C LEU A 83 -2.39 -6.94 -2.04
N GLU A 84 -2.21 -8.06 -2.74
CA GLU A 84 -2.97 -8.39 -3.95
C GLU A 84 -4.48 -8.43 -3.66
N GLU A 85 -4.89 -9.15 -2.60
CA GLU A 85 -6.29 -9.25 -2.16
C GLU A 85 -6.89 -7.86 -1.88
N ILE A 86 -6.15 -7.00 -1.20
CA ILE A 86 -6.57 -5.62 -0.91
C ILE A 86 -6.67 -4.78 -2.18
N CYS A 87 -5.71 -4.88 -3.10
CA CYS A 87 -5.76 -4.18 -4.38
C CYS A 87 -7.01 -4.57 -5.18
N LEU A 88 -7.37 -5.86 -5.21
CA LEU A 88 -8.59 -6.34 -5.87
C LEU A 88 -9.86 -5.77 -5.23
N ALA A 89 -9.93 -5.74 -3.90
CA ALA A 89 -11.06 -5.16 -3.18
C ALA A 89 -11.21 -3.65 -3.45
N VAL A 90 -10.09 -2.94 -3.51
CA VAL A 90 -10.05 -1.51 -3.86
C VAL A 90 -10.49 -1.27 -5.31
N ILE A 91 -10.03 -2.08 -6.26
CA ILE A 91 -10.45 -2.01 -7.67
C ILE A 91 -11.97 -2.20 -7.79
N ALA A 92 -12.52 -3.21 -7.10
CA ALA A 92 -13.95 -3.49 -7.11
C ALA A 92 -14.76 -2.31 -6.55
N ARG A 93 -14.26 -1.62 -5.51
CA ARG A 93 -14.89 -0.42 -4.94
C ARG A 93 -14.89 0.79 -5.89
N CYS A 94 -14.07 0.78 -6.95
CA CYS A 94 -14.06 1.84 -7.97
C CYS A 94 -15.11 1.63 -9.09
N ASP A 95 -15.97 0.60 -9.03
CA ASP A 95 -16.93 0.24 -10.08
C ASP A 95 -18.34 -0.06 -9.54
N PRO A 96 -19.44 0.33 -10.23
CA PRO A 96 -19.70 1.62 -10.87
C PRO A 96 -20.35 2.63 -9.90
N VAL A 97 -20.76 2.20 -8.71
CA VAL A 97 -21.31 3.06 -7.65
C VAL A 97 -20.18 3.39 -6.69
N THR A 98 -19.44 4.45 -7.01
CA THR A 98 -18.34 4.92 -6.16
C THR A 98 -18.92 5.67 -4.95
N GLN A 99 -18.32 5.47 -3.78
CA GLN A 99 -18.64 6.22 -2.55
C GLN A 99 -17.34 6.68 -1.87
N TRP A 100 -16.37 7.10 -2.68
CA TRP A 100 -15.12 7.63 -2.19
C TRP A 100 -15.32 9.09 -1.81
N GLN A 101 -14.96 9.43 -0.58
CA GLN A 101 -14.77 10.82 -0.17
C GLN A 101 -13.38 11.26 -0.60
N VAL A 102 -13.30 12.12 -1.62
CA VAL A 102 -12.04 12.48 -2.27
C VAL A 102 -11.67 13.95 -2.00
N VAL A 103 -10.38 14.19 -1.82
CA VAL A 103 -9.78 15.53 -1.75
C VAL A 103 -8.65 15.63 -2.77
N GLY A 104 -8.70 16.66 -3.62
CA GLY A 104 -7.64 17.00 -4.57
C GLY A 104 -7.97 16.74 -6.04
N GLU A 105 -8.95 15.89 -6.35
CA GLU A 105 -9.50 15.70 -7.71
C GLU A 105 -10.95 15.19 -7.65
N THR A 106 -11.58 14.95 -8.80
CA THR A 106 -12.93 14.37 -8.86
C THR A 106 -12.92 12.91 -8.39
N GLU A 107 -14.04 12.43 -7.87
CA GLU A 107 -14.17 11.03 -7.47
C GLU A 107 -13.89 10.05 -8.63
N GLN A 108 -14.35 10.40 -9.83
CA GLN A 108 -14.16 9.59 -11.04
C GLN A 108 -12.70 9.49 -11.44
N ASP A 109 -11.96 10.61 -11.42
CA ASP A 109 -10.54 10.62 -11.79
C ASP A 109 -9.68 9.92 -10.72
N PHE A 110 -10.05 10.09 -9.45
CA PHE A 110 -9.46 9.34 -8.36
C PHE A 110 -9.65 7.83 -8.52
N CYS A 111 -10.87 7.38 -8.82
CA CYS A 111 -11.14 5.97 -9.05
C CYS A 111 -10.35 5.40 -10.25
N LYS A 112 -10.22 6.15 -11.34
CA LYS A 112 -9.37 5.75 -12.48
C LYS A 112 -7.91 5.60 -12.07
N ARG A 113 -7.37 6.56 -11.30
CA ARG A 113 -5.99 6.55 -10.81
C ARG A 113 -5.73 5.38 -9.86
N VAL A 114 -6.60 5.20 -8.87
CA VAL A 114 -6.51 4.11 -7.89
C VAL A 114 -6.59 2.76 -8.58
N ARG A 115 -7.55 2.57 -9.50
CA ARG A 115 -7.66 1.35 -10.30
C ARG A 115 -6.37 1.06 -11.06
N SER A 116 -5.85 2.03 -11.81
CA SER A 116 -4.62 1.85 -12.59
C SER A 116 -3.42 1.48 -11.71
N ALA A 117 -3.28 2.12 -10.54
CA ALA A 117 -2.21 1.81 -9.59
C ALA A 117 -2.37 0.40 -9.01
N CYS A 118 -3.57 0.03 -8.55
CA CYS A 118 -3.85 -1.29 -7.97
C CYS A 118 -3.72 -2.42 -8.99
N GLU A 119 -4.12 -2.20 -10.25
CA GLU A 119 -3.92 -3.16 -11.34
C GLU A 119 -2.43 -3.40 -11.63
N THR A 120 -1.63 -2.33 -11.57
CA THR A 120 -0.17 -2.43 -11.73
C THR A 120 0.45 -3.25 -10.58
N ILE A 121 0.04 -2.95 -9.35
CA ILE A 121 0.51 -3.63 -8.14
C ILE A 121 0.10 -5.11 -8.14
N ALA A 122 -1.17 -5.42 -8.41
CA ALA A 122 -1.70 -6.78 -8.38
C ALA A 122 -1.11 -7.66 -9.50
N ARG A 123 -0.83 -7.09 -10.68
CA ARG A 123 -0.26 -7.85 -11.81
C ARG A 123 1.20 -8.27 -11.56
N SER A 124 1.99 -7.41 -10.92
CA SER A 124 3.41 -7.66 -10.66
C SER A 124 3.85 -6.95 -9.39
N PRO A 125 3.53 -7.52 -8.21
CA PRO A 125 3.92 -6.94 -6.94
C PRO A 125 5.44 -7.00 -6.80
N THR A 126 6.10 -5.85 -6.88
CA THR A 126 7.55 -5.72 -6.75
C THR A 126 7.91 -4.96 -5.49
N VAL A 127 9.03 -5.32 -4.88
CA VAL A 127 9.57 -4.64 -3.70
C VAL A 127 10.75 -3.77 -4.14
N ALA A 128 10.84 -2.55 -3.60
CA ALA A 128 11.88 -1.60 -3.98
C ALA A 128 13.29 -2.16 -3.66
N GLY A 129 14.23 -1.97 -4.59
CA GLY A 129 15.61 -2.43 -4.43
C GLY A 129 16.42 -1.64 -3.39
N GLN A 130 16.14 -0.35 -3.24
CA GLN A 130 16.87 0.53 -2.34
C GLN A 130 16.07 0.80 -1.05
N PRO A 131 16.71 0.73 0.13
CA PRO A 131 16.10 1.25 1.34
C PRO A 131 15.84 2.73 1.12
N SER A 132 14.69 3.18 1.60
CA SER A 132 14.27 4.57 1.52
C SER A 132 15.30 5.46 2.23
N LEU A 133 16.23 6.07 1.48
CA LEU A 133 17.04 7.17 1.99
C LEU A 133 16.06 8.22 2.52
N ARG A 134 16.15 8.45 3.83
CA ARG A 134 15.38 9.46 4.56
C ARG A 134 15.88 10.84 4.20
#